data_AF-A0A968H383-F1
#
_entry.id   AF-A0A968H383-F1
#
_cell.length_a   1.000
_cell.length_b   1.000
_cell.length_c   1.000
_cell.angle_alpha   90.00
_cell.angle_beta   90.00
_cell.angle_gamma   90.00
#
_symmetry.space_group_name_H-M   'P 1'
#
loop_
_entity.id
_entity.type
_entity.pdbx_description
1 polymer ?
#
loop_
_entity_poly.entity_id
_entity_poly.type
_entity_poly.pdbx_seq_one_letter_code
_entity_poly.pdbx_strand_id
1 'polypeptide(L)' 'PDAVSLADAHLPNIVAWALAAEPRATDARMLELLEPWRGHRARIIRLLELGGIAPPRFGPRVAPRDIREY' A
#
# COMPACT_ATOMS: atom_id res chain seq x y z
N PRO A 1 13.25 -8.64 -12.18
CA PRO A 1 13.67 -9.02 -10.81
C PRO A 1 12.45 -9.18 -9.89
N ASP A 2 12.43 -10.22 -9.04
CA ASP A 2 11.34 -10.51 -8.07
C ASP A 2 11.64 -9.93 -6.68
N ALA A 3 12.03 -8.65 -6.65
CA ALA A 3 12.36 -7.95 -5.42
C ALA A 3 11.10 -7.29 -4.84
N VAL A 4 10.79 -7.57 -3.57
CA VAL A 4 9.72 -6.91 -2.82
C VAL A 4 10.40 -5.91 -1.87
N SER A 5 9.94 -4.66 -1.90
CA SER A 5 10.44 -3.62 -0.98
C SER A 5 9.83 -3.85 0.40
N LEU A 6 10.65 -4.34 1.33
CA LEU A 6 10.31 -4.42 2.75
C LEU A 6 10.66 -3.05 3.38
N ALA A 7 9.91 -2.62 4.40
CA ALA A 7 9.96 -1.31 5.05
C ALA A 7 9.33 -0.12 4.29
N ASP A 8 8.44 -0.38 3.33
CA ASP A 8 7.56 0.66 2.80
C ASP A 8 6.30 0.78 3.66
N ALA A 9 6.00 1.98 4.18
CA ALA A 9 4.87 2.19 5.09
C ALA A 9 3.49 2.12 4.40
N HIS A 10 3.45 2.26 3.08
CA HIS A 10 2.22 2.29 2.29
C HIS A 10 1.97 0.98 1.54
N LEU A 11 3.04 0.34 1.06
CA LEU A 11 2.94 -0.82 0.18
C LEU A 11 2.18 -2.00 0.80
N PRO A 12 2.43 -2.42 2.06
CA PRO A 12 1.66 -3.48 2.69
C PRO A 12 0.16 -3.16 2.76
N ASN A 13 -0.18 -1.90 3.04
CA ASN A 13 -1.59 -1.47 3.13
C ASN A 13 -2.27 -1.50 1.75
N ILE A 14 -1.56 -1.15 0.67
CA ILE A 14 -2.07 -1.23 -0.71
C ILE A 14 -2.33 -2.69 -1.07
N VAL A 15 -1.36 -3.57 -0.84
CA VAL A 15 -1.47 -5.00 -1.18
C VAL A 15 -2.59 -5.67 -0.40
N ALA A 16 -2.67 -5.42 0.91
CA ALA A 16 -3.69 -6.00 1.77
C ALA A 16 -5.10 -5.48 1.46
N TRP A 17 -5.21 -4.19 1.10
CA TRP A 17 -6.49 -3.64 0.66
C TRP A 17 -6.94 -4.26 -0.66
N ALA A 18 -6.04 -4.38 -1.64
CA ALA A 18 -6.40 -4.89 -2.96
C ALA A 18 -6.71 -6.39 -2.98
N LEU A 19 -6.02 -7.20 -2.16
CA LEU A 19 -6.14 -8.65 -2.19
C LEU A 19 -7.02 -9.23 -1.08
N ALA A 20 -7.18 -8.53 0.04
CA ALA A 20 -7.90 -9.02 1.21
C ALA A 20 -8.92 -8.02 1.79
N ALA A 21 -9.10 -6.85 1.18
CA ALA A 21 -9.91 -5.74 1.71
C ALA A 21 -9.51 -5.32 3.14
N GLU A 22 -8.24 -5.55 3.51
CA GLU A 22 -7.68 -5.21 4.80
C GLU A 22 -7.10 -3.78 4.75
N PRO A 23 -7.57 -2.85 5.61
CA PRO A 23 -7.15 -1.44 5.54
C PRO A 23 -5.72 -1.19 6.01
N ARG A 24 -5.14 -2.11 6.81
CA ARG A 24 -3.79 -2.02 7.35
C ARG A 24 -3.13 -3.38 7.36
N ALA A 25 -1.83 -3.43 7.03
CA ALA A 25 -1.03 -4.65 7.07
C ALA A 25 0.45 -4.35 7.33
N THR A 26 1.17 -5.40 7.71
CA THR A 26 2.62 -5.41 7.89
C THR A 26 3.30 -6.03 6.66
N ASP A 27 4.61 -5.87 6.56
CA ASP A 27 5.42 -6.54 5.53
C ASP A 27 5.23 -8.06 5.53
N ALA A 28 5.10 -8.68 6.71
CA ALA A 28 4.85 -10.10 6.84
C ALA A 28 3.51 -10.50 6.19
N ARG A 29 2.44 -9.76 6.48
CA ARG A 29 1.12 -10.00 5.89
C ARG A 29 1.13 -9.78 4.38
N MET A 30 1.84 -8.76 3.91
CA MET A 30 2.05 -8.53 2.48
C MET A 30 2.71 -9.73 1.79
N LEU A 31 3.75 -10.30 2.41
CA LEU A 31 4.45 -11.47 1.86
C LEU A 31 3.57 -12.71 1.82
N GLU A 32 2.76 -12.95 2.85
CA GLU A 32 1.76 -14.04 2.85
C GLU A 32 0.78 -13.91 1.69
N LEU A 33 0.22 -12.71 1.50
CA LEU A 33 -0.74 -12.45 0.42
C LEU A 33 -0.11 -12.58 -0.96
N LEU A 34 1.17 -12.25 -1.11
CA LEU A 34 1.89 -12.34 -2.38
C LEU A 34 2.49 -13.73 -2.66
N GLU A 35 2.44 -14.66 -1.70
CA GLU A 35 3.03 -15.99 -1.83
C GLU A 35 2.57 -16.78 -3.07
N PRO A 36 1.28 -16.74 -3.48
CA PRO A 36 0.82 -17.43 -4.69
C PRO A 36 1.52 -16.99 -5.98
N TRP A 37 2.13 -15.79 -5.98
CA TRP A 37 2.84 -15.22 -7.13
C TRP A 37 4.35 -15.14 -6.92
N ARG A 38 4.93 -16.03 -6.10
CA ARG A 38 6.38 -16.17 -5.95
C ARG A 38 7.08 -16.20 -7.32
N GLY A 39 8.12 -15.38 -7.50
CA GLY A 39 8.79 -15.17 -8.79
C GLY A 39 8.26 -13.96 -9.58
N HIS A 40 7.07 -13.46 -9.25
CA HIS A 40 6.41 -12.33 -9.92
C HIS A 40 5.81 -11.30 -8.94
N ARG A 41 6.15 -11.34 -7.65
CA ARG A 41 5.58 -10.47 -6.61
C ARG A 41 5.76 -8.98 -6.94
N ALA A 42 6.95 -8.61 -7.42
CA ALA A 42 7.24 -7.24 -7.84
C ALA A 42 6.32 -6.75 -8.98
N ARG A 43 5.93 -7.66 -9.89
CA ARG A 43 5.00 -7.35 -10.99
C ARG A 43 3.59 -7.17 -10.47
N ILE A 44 3.14 -8.03 -9.55
CA ILE A 44 1.82 -7.90 -8.93
C ILE A 44 1.71 -6.58 -8.19
N ILE A 45 2.70 -6.26 -7.35
CA ILE A 45 2.79 -4.96 -6.67
C ILE A 45 2.64 -3.81 -7.68
N ARG A 46 3.42 -3.84 -8.76
CA ARG A 46 3.37 -2.78 -9.76
C ARG A 46 2.00 -2.65 -10.44
N LEU A 47 1.34 -3.77 -10.73
CA LEU A 47 0.00 -3.76 -11.30
C LEU A 47 -1.03 -3.19 -10.32
N LEU A 48 -0.91 -3.51 -9.03
CA LEU A 48 -1.79 -2.97 -7.98
C LEU A 48 -1.63 -1.45 -7.84
N GLU A 49 -0.39 -0.94 -7.87
CA GLU A 49 -0.12 0.50 -7.87
C GLU A 49 -0.72 1.20 -9.10
N LEU A 50 -0.55 0.62 -10.29
CA LEU A 50 -1.07 1.16 -11.54
C LEU A 50 -2.60 1.10 -11.62
N GLY A 51 -3.22 0.12 -10.95
CA GLY A 51 -4.67 -0.02 -10.87
C GLY A 51 -5.36 1.05 -10.02
N GLY A 52 -4.61 1.89 -9.30
CA GLY A 52 -5.17 2.97 -8.46
C GLY A 52 -5.98 2.46 -7.28
N ILE A 53 -5.84 1.18 -6.91
CA ILE A 53 -6.52 0.58 -5.77
C ILE A 53 -5.81 1.04 -4.51
N ALA A 54 -6.46 1.90 -3.72
CA ALA A 54 -5.88 2.48 -2.52
C ALA A 54 -6.77 2.25 -1.30
N PRO A 55 -6.17 1.97 -0.13
CA PRO A 55 -6.93 1.84 1.11
C PRO A 55 -7.61 3.16 1.48
N PRO A 56 -8.73 3.10 2.22
CA PRO A 56 -9.38 4.28 2.77
C PRO A 56 -8.40 5.13 3.61
N ARG A 57 -8.49 6.46 3.46
CA ARG A 57 -7.60 7.40 4.17
C ARG A 57 -8.17 7.66 5.57
N PHE A 58 -7.47 7.19 6.60
CA PHE A 58 -7.87 7.37 8.01
C PHE A 58 -7.26 8.61 8.69
N GLY A 59 -6.56 9.47 7.95
CA GLY A 59 -5.92 10.66 8.51
C GLY A 59 -6.93 11.80 8.79
N PRO A 60 -6.68 12.66 9.81
CA PRO A 60 -7.47 13.87 9.98
C PRO A 60 -7.40 14.72 8.71
N ARG A 61 -8.54 15.20 8.21
CA ARG A 61 -8.56 16.21 7.14
C ARG A 61 -8.10 17.52 7.77
N VAL A 62 -6.79 17.76 7.80
CA VAL A 62 -6.24 19.04 8.27
C VAL A 62 -6.75 20.13 7.33
N ALA A 63 -7.53 21.07 7.87
CA ALA A 63 -7.96 22.25 7.12
C ALA A 63 -6.71 23.05 6.70
N PRO A 64 -6.67 23.64 5.48
CA PRO A 64 -5.56 24.48 5.07
C PRO A 64 -5.35 25.60 6.09
N ARG A 65 -4.12 25.75 6.59
CA ARG A 65 -3.78 26.85 7.49
C ARG A 65 -3.67 28.13 6.67
N ASP A 66 -4.36 29.20 7.09
CA ASP A 66 -4.27 30.49 6.42
C ASP A 66 -2.90 31.12 6.69
N ILE A 67 -2.14 31.37 5.63
CA ILE A 67 -0.77 31.92 5.67
C ILE A 67 -0.74 33.45 5.53
N ARG A 68 -1.90 34.10 5.38
CA ARG A 68 -1.98 35.56 5.17
C ARG A 68 -1.92 36.38 6.47
N GLU A 69 -1.84 35.71 7.61
CA GLU A 69 -1.79 36.35 8.95
C GLU A 69 -0.38 36.37 9.57
N TYR A 70 0.68 36.11 8.79
CA TYR A 70 2.08 36.20 9.23
C TYR A 70 2.77 37.42 8.60
#